data_AF-A0A2W6S2I5-F1
#
_entry.id   AF-A0A2W6S2I5-F1
#
_cell.length_a   1.000
_cell.length_b   1.000
_cell.length_c   1.000
_cell.angle_alpha   90.00
_cell.angle_beta   90.00
_cell.angle_gamma   90.00
#
_symmetry.space_group_name_H-M   'P 1'
#
loop_
_entity.id
_entity.type
_entity.pdbx_description
1 polymer ?
#
loop_
_entity_poly.entity_id
_entity_poly.type
_entity_poly.pdbx_seq_one_letter_code
_entity_poly.pdbx_strand_id
1 'polypeptide(L)'
;RELRTVVQSALTARDQKNRQLWFGLGGLLIGILLWSFLPGMVAREIAPASWQWPERMATRVLAETTPWDAGQHLMASASRPSWEAIVAVDRLLRDNREKIEGCRQTARKADQPVRCTIQVGAEK
;
A
#
# COMPACT_ATOMS: atom_id res chain seq x y z
N ARG A 1 -3.65 67.21 19.56
CA ARG A 1 -2.84 66.44 18.58
C ARG A 1 -2.68 64.98 19.02
N GLU A 2 -2.44 64.73 20.31
CA GLU A 2 -2.37 63.39 20.95
C GLU A 2 -3.54 62.41 20.64
N LEU A 3 -4.79 62.90 20.55
CA LEU A 3 -5.92 62.00 20.27
C LEU A 3 -5.92 61.43 18.84
N ARG A 4 -5.31 62.13 17.87
CA ARG A 4 -5.23 61.63 16.49
C ARG A 4 -4.17 60.55 16.33
N THR A 5 -3.08 60.63 17.08
CA THR A 5 -1.99 59.63 17.02
C THR A 5 -2.41 58.31 17.66
N VAL A 6 -3.22 58.34 18.73
CA VAL A 6 -3.78 57.13 19.37
C VAL A 6 -4.83 56.43 18.50
N VAL A 7 -5.67 57.19 17.78
CA VAL A 7 -6.66 56.59 16.86
C VAL A 7 -5.99 56.04 15.59
N GLN A 8 -4.97 56.73 15.07
CA GLN A 8 -4.18 56.24 13.93
C GLN A 8 -3.42 54.95 14.29
N SER A 9 -2.82 54.87 15.48
CA SER A 9 -2.12 53.66 15.93
C SER A 9 -3.06 52.48 16.20
N ALA A 10 -4.28 52.74 16.67
CA ALA A 10 -5.30 51.70 16.89
C ALA A 10 -5.86 51.10 15.59
N LEU A 11 -5.98 51.92 14.54
CA LEU A 11 -6.42 51.46 13.21
C LEU A 11 -5.30 50.67 12.50
N THR A 12 -4.05 51.14 12.55
CA THR A 12 -2.93 50.41 11.95
C THR A 12 -2.61 49.11 12.67
N ALA A 13 -2.76 49.05 14.00
CA ALA A 13 -2.57 47.81 14.77
C ALA A 13 -3.56 46.70 14.42
N ARG A 14 -4.78 47.03 13.98
CA ARG A 14 -5.79 46.05 13.54
C ARG A 14 -5.46 45.47 12.16
N ASP A 15 -5.07 46.32 11.21
CA ASP A 15 -4.68 45.84 9.86
C ASP A 15 -3.38 45.03 9.87
N GLN A 16 -2.42 45.41 10.72
CA GLN A 16 -1.14 44.71 10.85
C GLN A 16 -1.34 43.29 11.43
N LYS A 17 -2.26 43.14 12.39
CA LYS A 17 -2.66 41.83 12.93
C LYS A 17 -3.36 40.96 11.89
N ASN A 18 -4.25 41.53 11.10
CA ASN A 18 -4.96 40.77 10.05
C ASN A 18 -3.96 40.16 9.06
N ARG A 19 -2.96 40.95 8.61
CA ARG A 19 -1.94 40.46 7.67
C ARG A 19 -1.06 39.36 8.26
N GLN A 20 -0.65 39.47 9.53
CA GLN A 20 0.08 38.42 10.24
C GLN A 20 -0.76 37.15 10.42
N LEU A 21 -2.05 37.28 10.71
CA LEU A 21 -2.97 36.14 10.81
C LEU A 21 -3.12 35.42 9.46
N TRP A 22 -3.25 36.15 8.35
CA TRP A 22 -3.33 35.55 7.01
C TRP A 22 -2.05 34.81 6.61
N PHE A 23 -0.87 35.34 6.93
CA PHE A 23 0.39 34.63 6.71
C PHE A 23 0.52 33.39 7.61
N GLY A 24 0.09 33.47 8.87
CA GLY A 24 0.07 32.34 9.78
C GLY A 24 -0.90 31.24 9.32
N LEU A 25 -2.10 31.62 8.89
CA LEU A 25 -3.11 30.69 8.37
C LEU A 25 -2.67 30.06 7.05
N GLY A 26 -2.10 30.87 6.14
CA GLY A 26 -1.55 30.39 4.88
C GLY A 26 -0.38 29.43 5.08
N GLY A 27 0.56 29.78 5.97
CA GLY A 27 1.68 28.91 6.34
C GLY A 27 1.22 27.60 6.99
N LEU A 28 0.21 27.66 7.86
CA LEU A 28 -0.39 26.47 8.46
C LEU A 28 -1.06 25.58 7.41
N LEU A 29 -1.87 26.15 6.51
CA LEU A 29 -2.53 25.40 5.44
C LEU A 29 -1.52 24.76 4.48
N ILE A 30 -0.47 25.50 4.08
CA ILE A 30 0.62 24.97 3.25
C ILE A 30 1.36 23.85 4.01
N GLY A 31 1.65 24.04 5.30
CA GLY A 31 2.29 23.03 6.13
C GLY A 31 1.47 21.74 6.22
N ILE A 32 0.15 21.85 6.42
CA ILE A 32 -0.77 20.70 6.42
C ILE A 32 -0.76 20.01 5.07
N LEU A 33 -0.92 20.75 3.97
CA LEU A 33 -0.91 20.20 2.61
C LEU A 33 0.39 19.46 2.29
N LEU A 34 1.53 20.07 2.62
CA LEU A 34 2.84 19.45 2.47
C LEU A 34 2.94 18.16 3.30
N TRP A 35 2.55 18.19 4.57
CA TRP A 35 2.64 17.03 5.45
C TRP A 35 1.70 15.89 5.05
N SER A 36 0.58 16.18 4.40
CA SER A 36 -0.34 15.16 3.88
C SER A 36 0.12 14.54 2.56
N PHE A 37 0.74 15.31 1.66
CA PHE A 37 1.14 14.81 0.34
C PHE A 37 2.54 14.21 0.28
N LEU A 38 3.50 14.80 1.01
CA LEU A 38 4.90 14.40 0.94
C LEU A 38 5.12 12.91 1.31
N PRO A 39 4.50 12.34 2.37
CA PRO A 39 4.76 10.96 2.74
C PRO A 39 4.36 9.95 1.65
N GLY A 40 3.18 10.16 1.02
CA GLY A 40 2.69 9.26 -0.03
C GLY A 40 3.48 9.36 -1.33
N MET A 41 3.88 10.58 -1.72
CA MET A 41 4.68 10.80 -2.93
C MET A 41 6.11 10.30 -2.76
N VAL A 42 6.74 10.58 -1.62
CA VAL A 42 8.12 10.10 -1.31
C VAL A 42 8.15 8.57 -1.24
N ALA A 43 7.13 7.94 -0.64
CA ALA A 43 7.06 6.49 -0.54
C ALA A 43 6.95 5.78 -1.90
N ARG A 44 6.42 6.45 -2.93
CA ARG A 44 6.19 5.87 -4.25
C ARG A 44 7.32 6.15 -5.24
N GLU A 45 7.90 7.34 -5.21
CA GLU A 45 8.83 7.80 -6.27
C GLU A 45 10.30 7.84 -5.84
N ILE A 46 10.59 7.95 -4.54
CA ILE A 46 11.96 8.19 -4.03
C ILE A 46 12.49 6.96 -3.29
N ALA A 47 11.61 6.15 -2.70
CA ALA A 47 12.03 4.95 -1.98
C ALA A 47 12.56 3.87 -2.94
N PRO A 48 13.79 3.36 -2.75
CA PRO A 48 14.29 2.22 -3.50
C PRO A 48 13.37 1.01 -3.30
N ALA A 49 13.14 0.24 -4.36
CA ALA A 49 12.30 -0.96 -4.31
C ALA A 49 12.78 -1.98 -3.25
N SER A 50 14.07 -1.95 -2.87
CA SER A 50 14.63 -2.80 -1.82
C SER A 50 14.07 -2.51 -0.42
N TRP A 51 13.48 -1.35 -0.15
CA TRP A 51 12.92 -1.04 1.18
C TRP A 51 11.50 -1.60 1.36
N GLN A 52 10.74 -1.81 0.27
CA GLN A 52 9.38 -2.36 0.32
C GLN A 52 8.43 -1.56 1.25
N TRP A 53 8.50 -0.23 1.16
CA TRP A 53 7.62 0.67 1.95
C TRP A 53 6.13 0.42 1.69
N PRO A 54 5.67 0.32 0.43
CA PRO A 54 4.27 0.07 0.13
C PRO A 54 3.77 -1.24 0.76
N GLU A 55 4.55 -2.32 0.67
CA GLU A 55 4.20 -3.63 1.20
C GLU A 55 4.14 -3.63 2.73
N ARG A 56 5.11 -2.98 3.38
CA ARG A 56 5.10 -2.82 4.85
C ARG A 56 3.95 -1.93 5.31
N MET A 57 3.62 -0.88 4.57
CA MET A 57 2.48 -0.02 4.85
C MET A 57 1.18 -0.80 4.69
N ALA A 58 0.99 -1.52 3.59
CA ALA A 58 -0.18 -2.35 3.34
C ALA A 58 -0.37 -3.39 4.46
N THR A 59 0.71 -4.07 4.87
CA THR A 59 0.69 -5.04 5.98
C THR A 59 0.16 -4.41 7.27
N ARG A 60 0.67 -3.22 7.62
CA ARG A 60 0.24 -2.50 8.84
C ARG A 60 -1.19 -1.97 8.73
N VAL A 61 -1.56 -1.40 7.58
CA VAL A 61 -2.90 -0.83 7.33
C VAL A 61 -3.97 -1.92 7.37
N LEU A 62 -3.66 -3.10 6.83
CA LEU A 62 -4.54 -4.27 6.86
C LEU A 62 -4.52 -5.01 8.20
N ALA A 63 -3.70 -4.55 9.16
CA ALA A 63 -3.50 -5.19 10.45
C ALA A 63 -3.07 -6.67 10.36
N GLU A 64 -2.33 -7.02 9.31
CA GLU A 64 -1.84 -8.38 9.07
C GLU A 64 -0.44 -8.60 9.66
N THR A 65 -0.11 -9.85 9.99
CA THR A 65 1.18 -10.16 10.64
C THR A 65 2.34 -10.23 9.66
N THR A 66 2.08 -10.66 8.43
CA THR A 66 3.10 -10.78 7.39
C THR A 66 2.65 -10.11 6.09
N PRO A 67 3.59 -9.65 5.24
CA PRO A 67 3.26 -9.16 3.90
C PRO A 67 2.55 -10.21 3.03
N TRP A 68 2.80 -11.49 3.31
CA TRP A 68 2.11 -12.59 2.63
C TRP A 68 0.63 -12.62 3.00
N ASP A 69 0.29 -12.57 4.29
CA ASP A 69 -1.10 -12.54 4.77
C ASP A 69 -1.84 -11.30 4.26
N ALA A 70 -1.16 -10.15 4.23
CA ALA A 70 -1.66 -8.91 3.62
C ALA A 70 -2.01 -9.10 2.14
N GLY A 71 -1.14 -9.79 1.38
CA GLY A 71 -1.43 -10.15 -0.01
C GLY A 71 -2.63 -11.08 -0.16
N GLN A 72 -2.74 -12.11 0.69
CA GLN A 72 -3.89 -13.01 0.71
C GLN A 72 -5.20 -12.27 1.03
N HIS A 73 -5.17 -11.39 2.04
CA HIS A 73 -6.29 -10.54 2.41
C HIS A 73 -6.75 -9.70 1.21
N LEU A 74 -5.82 -9.01 0.53
CA LEU A 74 -6.14 -8.18 -0.64
C LEU A 74 -6.69 -9.01 -1.81
N MET A 75 -6.11 -10.16 -2.11
CA MET A 75 -6.61 -11.02 -3.20
C MET A 75 -8.02 -11.54 -2.88
N ALA A 76 -8.25 -11.98 -1.64
CA ALA A 76 -9.54 -12.48 -1.19
C ALA A 76 -10.62 -11.39 -1.16
N SER A 77 -10.26 -10.16 -0.77
CA SER A 77 -11.19 -9.03 -0.71
C SER A 77 -11.49 -8.45 -2.09
N ALA A 78 -10.55 -8.53 -3.05
CA ALA A 78 -10.77 -8.08 -4.42
C ALA A 78 -11.70 -9.01 -5.22
N SER A 79 -11.53 -10.33 -5.08
CA SER A 79 -12.40 -11.31 -5.74
C SER A 79 -12.35 -12.65 -5.02
N ARG A 80 -13.43 -13.00 -4.32
CA ARG A 80 -13.53 -14.26 -3.60
C ARG A 80 -13.45 -15.49 -4.52
N PRO A 81 -14.18 -15.56 -5.66
CA PRO A 81 -14.09 -16.71 -6.56
C PRO A 81 -12.69 -16.90 -7.15
N SER A 82 -12.00 -15.80 -7.50
CA SER A 82 -10.63 -15.87 -8.03
C SER A 82 -9.64 -16.36 -6.98
N TRP A 83 -9.78 -15.92 -5.73
CA TRP A 83 -8.96 -16.40 -4.63
C TRP A 83 -9.19 -17.89 -4.33
N GLU A 84 -10.45 -18.33 -4.32
CA GLU A 84 -10.79 -19.74 -4.10
C GLU A 84 -10.22 -20.66 -5.20
N ALA A 85 -10.20 -20.20 -6.45
CA ALA A 85 -9.55 -20.92 -7.55
C ALA A 85 -8.03 -21.08 -7.32
N ILE A 86 -7.34 -20.03 -6.82
CA ILE A 86 -5.91 -20.10 -6.49
C ILE A 86 -5.67 -21.10 -5.36
N VAL A 87 -6.48 -21.04 -4.29
CA VAL A 87 -6.38 -21.97 -3.15
C VAL A 87 -6.67 -23.41 -3.58
N ALA A 88 -7.62 -23.63 -4.47
CA ALA A 88 -7.93 -24.95 -5.01
C ALA A 88 -6.73 -25.54 -5.80
N VAL A 89 -6.07 -24.73 -6.62
CA VAL A 89 -4.85 -25.15 -7.34
C VAL A 89 -3.70 -25.42 -6.36
N ASP A 90 -3.50 -24.58 -5.33
CA ASP A 90 -2.47 -24.82 -4.31
C ASP A 90 -2.67 -26.18 -3.61
N ARG A 91 -3.91 -26.49 -3.19
CA ARG A 91 -4.25 -27.79 -2.61
C ARG A 91 -3.94 -28.94 -3.57
N LEU A 92 -4.37 -28.83 -4.82
CA LEU A 92 -4.10 -29.84 -5.85
C LEU A 92 -2.60 -30.07 -6.06
N LEU A 93 -1.80 -29.00 -6.10
CA LEU A 93 -0.34 -29.09 -6.23
C LEU A 93 0.31 -29.72 -5.00
N ARG A 94 -0.18 -29.41 -3.79
CA ARG A 94 0.31 -29.98 -2.54
C ARG A 94 0.00 -31.47 -2.44
N ASP A 95 -1.21 -31.88 -2.77
CA ASP A 95 -1.65 -33.27 -2.74
C ASP A 95 -0.90 -34.13 -3.78
N ASN A 96 -0.44 -33.52 -4.87
CA ASN A 96 0.31 -34.18 -5.94
C ASN A 96 1.82 -33.85 -5.96
N ARG A 97 2.36 -33.28 -4.88
CA ARG A 97 3.71 -32.68 -4.85
C ARG A 97 4.79 -33.60 -5.42
N GLU A 98 4.86 -34.84 -4.95
CA GLU A 98 5.89 -35.80 -5.36
C GLU A 98 5.80 -36.15 -6.85
N LYS A 99 4.57 -36.41 -7.34
CA LYS A 99 4.33 -36.73 -8.75
C LYS A 99 4.66 -35.56 -9.66
N ILE A 100 4.22 -34.36 -9.29
CA ILE A 100 4.47 -33.15 -10.08
C ILE A 100 5.96 -32.83 -10.12
N GLU A 101 6.68 -32.97 -9.00
CA GLU A 101 8.12 -32.75 -8.98
C GLU A 101 8.87 -33.78 -9.83
N GLY A 102 8.49 -35.06 -9.77
CA GLY A 102 9.03 -36.09 -10.66
C GLY A 102 8.78 -35.77 -12.15
N CYS A 103 7.57 -35.36 -12.50
CA CYS A 103 7.23 -34.93 -13.86
C CYS A 103 8.05 -33.71 -14.30
N ARG A 104 8.26 -32.72 -13.42
CA ARG A 104 9.11 -31.55 -13.71
C ARG A 104 10.56 -31.95 -13.96
N GLN A 105 11.10 -32.88 -13.18
CA GLN A 105 12.46 -33.38 -13.40
C GLN A 105 12.59 -34.12 -14.73
N THR A 106 11.61 -34.96 -15.08
CA THR A 106 11.59 -35.65 -16.38
C THR A 106 11.46 -34.66 -17.53
N ALA A 107 10.59 -33.65 -17.42
CA ALA A 107 10.45 -32.60 -18.42
C ALA A 107 11.77 -31.82 -18.63
N ARG A 108 12.46 -31.46 -17.54
CA ARG A 108 13.77 -30.80 -17.59
C ARG A 108 14.84 -31.67 -18.25
N LYS A 109 14.84 -32.98 -17.97
CA LYS A 109 15.81 -33.93 -18.56
C LYS A 109 15.55 -34.19 -20.05
N ALA A 110 14.28 -34.21 -20.45
CA ALA A 110 13.88 -34.41 -21.83
C ALA A 110 13.88 -33.12 -22.68
N ASP A 111 14.02 -31.96 -22.02
CA ASP A 111 13.84 -30.61 -22.58
C ASP A 111 12.52 -30.45 -23.36
N GLN A 112 11.49 -31.17 -22.90
CA GLN A 112 10.21 -31.30 -23.60
C GLN A 112 9.06 -31.39 -22.59
N PRO A 113 7.85 -30.89 -22.94
CA PRO A 113 6.66 -31.10 -22.14
C PRO A 113 6.36 -32.59 -21.98
N VAL A 114 6.04 -33.03 -20.76
CA VAL A 114 5.66 -34.42 -20.47
C VAL A 114 4.23 -34.51 -19.95
N ARG A 115 3.57 -35.64 -20.23
CA ARG A 115 2.26 -35.94 -19.66
C ARG A 115 2.42 -36.38 -18.20
N CYS A 116 1.70 -35.73 -17.29
CA CYS A 116 1.69 -36.07 -15.88
C CYS A 116 0.26 -36.43 -15.44
N THR A 117 0.11 -37.57 -14.76
CA THR A 117 -1.19 -37.99 -14.21
C THR A 117 -1.31 -37.53 -12.77
N ILE A 118 -2.20 -36.57 -12.54
CA ILE A 118 -2.52 -36.06 -11.20
C ILE A 118 -3.73 -36.79 -10.61
N GLN A 119 -3.78 -36.85 -9.29
CA GLN A 119 -4.94 -37.32 -8.53
C GLN A 119 -5.77 -36.10 -8.14
N VAL A 120 -7.06 -36.16 -8.45
CA VAL A 120 -8.05 -35.16 -8.03
C VAL A 120 -8.95 -35.85 -7.01
N GLY A 121 -8.97 -35.32 -5.78
CA GLY A 121 -9.86 -35.83 -4.73
C GLY A 121 -11.32 -35.53 -5.08
N ALA A 122 -12.24 -36.39 -4.64
CA ALA A 122 -13.66 -36.10 -4.73
C ALA A 122 -13.98 -34.90 -3.82
N GLU A 123 -14.63 -33.88 -4.37
CA GLU A 123 -15.22 -32.78 -3.60
C GLU A 123 -16.30 -33.40 -2.69
N LYS A 124 -16.22 -33.15 -1.38
CA LYS A 124 -17.26 -33.52 -0.42
C LYS A 124 -18.00 -32.28 0.02
#